data_AF-A0A0L9T6T6-F1
#
_entry.id   AF-A0A0L9T6T6-F1
#
_cell.length_a   1.000
_cell.length_b   1.000
_cell.length_c   1.000
_cell.angle_alpha   90.00
_cell.angle_beta   90.00
_cell.angle_gamma   90.00
#
_symmetry.space_group_name_H-M   'P 1'
#
loop_
_entity.id
_entity.type
_entity.pdbx_description
1 polymer ?
#
loop_
_entity_poly.entity_id
_entity_poly.type
_entity_poly.pdbx_seq_one_letter_code
_entity_poly.pdbx_strand_id
1 'polypeptide(L)'
;MEHFEVPTESYPISELKFKQRIGCEVVASFGYMQNDEGEWVPKGNAPHPPLQEGQHNQGEDDEQGSSSTTLDNVINRIEQLQTFVGTRFDAFETRFDALETRFGNMDMVITTRFDALQSRVGNIEEQLQHLPSASGNNPQT
;
A
#
# COMPACT_ATOMS: atom_id res chain seq x y z
N MET A 1 -18.46 5.22 13.22
CA MET A 1 -17.54 4.49 12.33
C MET A 1 -16.88 5.57 11.49
N GLU A 2 -15.68 5.99 11.89
CA GLU A 2 -15.00 7.11 11.23
C GLU A 2 -14.55 6.63 9.84
N HIS A 3 -15.12 7.25 8.81
CA HIS A 3 -14.82 6.94 7.42
C HIS A 3 -13.38 7.36 7.15
N PHE A 4 -12.53 6.38 6.83
CA PHE A 4 -11.18 6.63 6.34
C PHE A 4 -11.31 7.14 4.91
N GLU A 5 -11.31 8.45 4.73
CA GLU A 5 -11.23 9.06 3.41
C GLU A 5 -9.83 8.78 2.86
N VAL A 6 -9.72 7.75 2.01
CA VAL A 6 -8.57 7.59 1.12
C VAL A 6 -8.75 8.64 0.03
N PRO A 7 -7.85 9.64 -0.11
CA PRO A 7 -7.92 10.59 -1.20
C PRO A 7 -7.77 9.81 -2.52
N THR A 8 -8.90 9.59 -3.17
CA THR A 8 -8.96 9.00 -4.50
C THR A 8 -8.77 10.15 -5.48
N GLU A 9 -7.58 10.20 -6.07
CA GLU A 9 -7.33 10.76 -7.41
C GLU A 9 -8.01 12.11 -7.70
N SER A 10 -7.52 13.23 -7.12
CA SER A 10 -7.48 14.55 -7.78
C SER A 10 -6.97 15.64 -6.82
N TYR A 11 -5.84 15.39 -6.15
CA TYR A 11 -4.97 16.51 -5.79
C TYR A 11 -3.75 16.40 -6.71
N PRO A 12 -3.48 17.39 -7.58
CA PRO A 12 -2.18 17.44 -8.21
C PRO A 12 -1.19 17.38 -7.05
N ILE A 13 -0.23 16.46 -7.11
CA ILE A 13 0.96 16.50 -6.27
C ILE A 13 1.48 17.91 -6.49
N SER A 14 1.18 18.82 -5.56
CA SER A 14 1.59 20.21 -5.66
C SER A 14 3.06 20.17 -6.00
N GLU A 15 3.45 20.81 -7.09
CA GLU A 15 4.83 20.85 -7.56
C GLU A 15 5.74 21.21 -6.38
N LEU A 16 6.25 20.19 -5.68
CA LEU A 16 7.23 20.37 -4.64
C LEU A 16 8.52 20.63 -5.39
N LYS A 17 8.70 21.88 -5.84
CA LYS A 17 9.95 22.35 -6.45
C LYS A 17 10.98 22.43 -5.34
N PHE A 18 11.44 21.27 -4.88
CA PHE A 18 12.58 21.17 -3.99
C PHE A 18 13.81 21.52 -4.83
N LYS A 19 14.16 22.80 -4.86
CA LYS A 19 15.41 23.27 -5.47
C LYS A 19 16.55 22.83 -4.56
N GLN A 20 17.03 21.61 -4.75
CA GLN A 20 18.29 21.19 -4.18
C GLN A 20 19.41 21.77 -5.05
N ARG A 21 20.28 22.57 -4.44
CA ARG A 21 21.52 22.99 -5.09
C ARG A 21 22.46 21.79 -5.06
N ILE A 22 22.83 21.27 -6.23
CA ILE A 22 23.84 20.23 -6.34
C ILE A 22 25.21 20.92 -6.26
N GLY A 23 26.07 20.47 -5.34
CA GLY A 23 27.42 21.00 -5.22
C GLY A 23 28.25 20.75 -6.48
N CYS A 24 29.17 21.66 -6.79
CA CYS A 24 30.07 21.55 -7.96
C CYS A 24 30.87 20.24 -7.96
N GLU A 25 31.25 19.73 -6.79
CA GLU A 25 31.95 18.46 -6.63
C GLU A 25 31.10 17.26 -7.08
N VAL A 26 29.79 17.29 -6.77
CA VAL A 26 28.86 16.23 -7.18
C VAL A 26 28.74 16.23 -8.69
N VAL A 27 28.60 17.41 -9.32
CA VAL A 27 28.54 17.51 -10.80
C VAL A 27 29.87 17.08 -11.43
N ALA A 28 31.00 17.39 -10.81
CA ALA A 28 32.33 16.96 -11.24
C ALA A 28 32.54 15.44 -11.16
N SER A 29 31.94 14.77 -10.16
CA SER A 29 31.99 13.30 -10.04
C SER A 29 31.36 12.57 -11.23
N PHE A 30 30.44 13.22 -11.95
CA PHE A 30 29.82 12.72 -13.18
C PHE A 30 30.59 13.08 -14.46
N GLY A 31 31.80 13.65 -14.33
CA GLY A 31 32.67 13.96 -15.46
C GLY A 31 32.39 15.29 -16.15
N TYR A 32 31.78 16.24 -15.46
CA TYR A 32 31.53 17.61 -15.96
C TYR A 32 32.48 18.61 -15.31
N MET A 33 32.78 19.70 -16.01
CA MET A 33 33.59 20.82 -15.54
C MET A 33 32.85 22.12 -15.86
N GLN A 34 32.94 23.11 -14.98
CA GLN A 34 32.40 24.44 -15.25
C GLN A 34 33.42 25.25 -16.07
N ASN A 35 33.02 25.79 -17.22
CA ASN A 35 33.86 26.67 -18.04
C ASN A 35 33.91 28.11 -17.47
N ASP A 36 34.72 28.99 -18.06
CA ASP A 36 34.86 30.40 -17.63
C ASP A 36 33.55 31.21 -17.74
N GLU A 37 32.58 30.71 -18.51
CA GLU A 37 31.25 31.29 -18.70
C GLU A 37 30.25 30.78 -17.64
N GLY A 38 30.67 29.84 -16.78
CA GLY A 38 29.83 29.25 -15.75
C GLY A 38 28.97 28.05 -16.21
N GLU A 39 29.17 27.56 -17.43
CA GLU A 39 28.44 26.42 -18.00
C GLU A 39 29.12 25.08 -17.72
N TRP A 40 28.34 24.05 -17.40
CA TRP A 40 28.84 22.70 -17.16
C TRP A 40 29.05 21.93 -18.47
N VAL A 41 30.30 21.66 -18.82
CA VAL A 41 30.69 20.94 -20.05
C VAL A 41 31.31 19.57 -19.72
N PRO A 42 31.09 18.53 -20.54
CA PRO A 42 31.75 17.24 -20.36
C PRO A 42 33.28 17.37 -20.45
N LYS A 43 33.99 16.78 -19.48
CA LYS A 43 35.46 16.84 -19.35
C LYS A 43 36.21 16.24 -20.55
N GLY A 44 35.54 15.48 -21.42
CA GLY A 44 36.11 14.88 -22.64
C GLY A 44 36.30 15.83 -23.83
N ASN A 45 35.85 17.09 -23.74
CA ASN A 45 35.80 18.00 -24.89
C ASN A 45 36.67 19.27 -24.77
N ALA A 46 37.46 19.43 -23.70
CA ALA A 46 38.34 20.60 -23.55
C ALA A 46 39.75 20.34 -24.11
N PRO A 47 40.31 21.23 -24.97
CA PRO A 47 41.74 21.21 -25.30
C PRO A 47 42.54 21.40 -24.02
N HIS A 48 43.44 20.46 -23.72
CA HIS A 48 44.27 20.44 -22.52
C HIS A 48 44.90 21.80 -22.21
N PRO A 49 44.57 22.45 -21.06
CA PRO A 49 45.47 23.40 -20.42
C PRO A 49 46.38 22.64 -19.44
N PRO A 50 47.58 23.16 -19.13
CA PRO A 50 48.55 22.47 -18.29
C PRO A 50 48.00 22.20 -16.89
N LEU A 51 48.34 21.04 -16.34
CA LEU A 51 48.18 20.70 -14.93
C LEU A 51 48.65 21.87 -14.05
N GLN A 52 47.73 22.64 -13.49
CA GLN A 52 48.03 23.53 -12.37
C GLN A 52 47.85 22.73 -11.09
N GLU A 53 48.95 22.15 -10.63
CA GLU A 53 49.17 21.93 -9.21
C GLU A 53 49.13 23.29 -8.52
N GLY A 54 48.13 23.51 -7.66
CA GLY A 54 48.14 24.69 -6.78
C GLY A 54 46.76 25.18 -6.37
N GLN A 55 46.26 24.62 -5.27
CA GLN A 55 45.79 25.31 -4.06
C GLN A 55 44.65 24.52 -3.41
N HIS A 56 45.04 23.54 -2.60
CA HIS A 56 44.21 23.03 -1.51
C HIS A 56 44.06 24.19 -0.50
N ASN A 57 43.08 25.07 -0.73
CA ASN A 57 42.61 25.95 0.32
C ASN A 57 41.61 25.14 1.16
N GLN A 58 42.09 24.71 2.32
CA GLN A 58 41.27 24.31 3.46
C GLN A 58 40.32 25.46 3.80
N GLY A 59 39.10 25.38 3.27
CA GLY A 59 37.93 26.08 3.77
C GLY A 59 37.05 25.02 4.42
N GLU A 60 37.21 24.90 5.73
CA GLU A 60 36.33 24.25 6.73
C GLU A 60 35.08 23.53 6.17
N ASP A 61 35.14 22.20 6.20
CA ASP A 61 34.16 21.22 5.75
C ASP A 61 32.84 21.22 6.56
N ASP A 62 32.02 22.27 6.47
CA ASP A 62 30.70 22.31 7.15
C ASP A 62 29.52 21.89 6.26
N GLU A 63 29.74 21.55 4.98
CA GLU A 63 28.64 21.15 4.07
C GLU A 63 28.38 19.62 3.99
N GLN A 64 29.33 18.79 4.43
CA GLN A 64 29.15 17.32 4.41
C GLN A 64 28.11 16.82 5.43
N GLY A 65 27.93 17.55 6.54
CA GLY A 65 26.97 17.20 7.60
C GLY A 65 25.51 17.47 7.21
N SER A 66 25.25 18.48 6.37
CA SER A 66 23.87 18.88 6.02
C SER A 66 23.22 17.91 5.01
N SER A 67 24.01 17.39 4.06
CA SER A 67 23.52 16.42 3.09
C SER A 67 23.39 15.01 3.67
N SER A 68 24.30 14.59 4.56
CA SER A 68 24.18 13.30 5.28
C SER A 68 22.91 13.28 6.12
N THR A 69 22.70 14.32 6.93
CA THR A 69 21.53 14.40 7.83
C THR A 69 20.20 14.40 7.07
N THR A 70 20.13 15.03 5.89
CA THR A 70 18.92 14.99 5.06
C THR A 70 18.62 13.58 4.55
N LEU A 71 19.64 12.86 4.08
CA LEU A 71 19.48 11.49 3.59
C LEU A 71 19.14 10.53 4.74
N ASP A 72 19.78 10.68 5.89
CA ASP A 72 19.48 9.91 7.11
C ASP A 72 18.03 10.12 7.56
N ASN A 73 17.53 11.36 7.50
CA ASN A 73 16.14 11.68 7.82
C ASN A 73 15.15 11.00 6.87
N VAL A 74 15.46 10.94 5.57
CA VAL A 74 14.63 10.24 4.57
C VAL A 74 14.62 8.73 4.84
N ILE A 75 15.77 8.13 5.11
CA ILE A 75 15.87 6.70 5.44
C ILE A 75 15.05 6.38 6.70
N ASN A 76 15.22 7.15 7.77
CA ASN A 76 14.46 6.98 9.01
C ASN A 76 12.94 7.07 8.77
N ARG A 77 12.50 7.99 7.90
CA ARG A 77 11.08 8.13 7.56
C ARG A 77 10.56 6.93 6.76
N ILE A 78 11.36 6.36 5.87
CA ILE A 78 11.04 5.15 5.11
C ILE A 78 10.91 3.95 6.06
N GLU A 79 11.85 3.76 6.99
CA GLU A 79 11.80 2.66 7.97
C GLU A 79 10.58 2.74 8.89
N GLN A 80 10.22 3.94 9.34
CA GLN A 80 8.99 4.19 10.10
C GLN A 80 7.74 3.85 9.27
N LEU A 81 7.72 4.22 7.99
CA LEU A 81 6.60 3.92 7.11
C LEU A 81 6.48 2.41 6.87
N GLN A 82 7.60 1.71 6.65
CA GLN A 82 7.64 0.27 6.50
C GLN A 82 7.08 -0.44 7.74
N THR A 83 7.51 -0.01 8.93
CA THR A 83 7.03 -0.55 10.20
C THR A 83 5.53 -0.32 10.38
N PHE A 84 5.07 0.91 10.15
CA PHE A 84 3.65 1.27 10.27
C PHE A 84 2.77 0.46 9.31
N VAL A 85 3.20 0.34 8.05
CA VAL A 85 2.49 -0.44 7.03
C VAL A 85 2.47 -1.92 7.40
N GLY A 86 3.60 -2.49 7.82
CA GLY A 86 3.68 -3.89 8.28
C GLY A 86 2.69 -4.19 9.39
N THR A 87 2.70 -3.40 10.47
CA THR A 87 1.76 -3.57 11.59
C THR A 87 0.28 -3.46 11.17
N ARG A 88 -0.02 -2.59 10.20
CA ARG A 88 -1.39 -2.47 9.67
C ARG A 88 -1.81 -3.70 8.87
N PHE A 89 -0.91 -4.28 8.09
CA PHE A 89 -1.17 -5.51 7.35
C PHE A 89 -1.36 -6.71 8.28
N ASP A 90 -0.53 -6.88 9.30
CA ASP A 90 -0.70 -7.95 10.30
C ASP A 90 -2.08 -7.87 11.01
N ALA A 91 -2.52 -6.64 11.31
CA ALA A 91 -3.84 -6.40 11.89
C ALA A 91 -4.98 -6.69 10.91
N PHE A 92 -4.76 -6.51 9.61
CA PHE A 92 -5.74 -6.91 8.59
C PHE A 92 -5.80 -8.42 8.42
N GLU A 93 -4.66 -9.11 8.36
CA GLU A 93 -4.59 -10.57 8.29
C GLU A 93 -5.36 -11.21 9.45
N THR A 94 -5.11 -10.76 10.69
CA THR A 94 -5.86 -11.22 11.88
C THR A 94 -7.37 -10.99 11.75
N ARG A 95 -7.79 -9.87 11.16
CA ARG A 95 -9.22 -9.57 10.96
C ARG A 95 -9.82 -10.43 9.85
N PHE A 96 -9.07 -10.76 8.81
CA PHE A 96 -9.51 -11.63 7.74
C PHE A 96 -9.68 -13.07 8.24
N ASP A 97 -8.76 -13.60 9.05
CA ASP A 97 -8.89 -14.92 9.67
C ASP A 97 -10.16 -15.02 10.54
N ALA A 98 -10.45 -13.96 11.31
CA ALA A 98 -11.67 -13.87 12.10
C ALA A 98 -12.94 -13.83 11.24
N LEU A 99 -12.89 -13.16 10.09
CA LEU A 99 -14.00 -13.13 9.12
C LEU A 99 -14.20 -14.50 8.47
N GLU A 100 -13.13 -15.16 8.03
CA GLU A 100 -13.18 -16.50 7.44
C GLU A 100 -13.82 -17.49 8.41
N THR A 101 -13.38 -17.48 9.67
CA THR A 101 -13.97 -18.29 10.74
C THR A 101 -15.47 -18.01 10.91
N ARG A 102 -15.86 -16.73 10.93
CA ARG A 102 -17.27 -16.35 11.08
C ARG A 102 -18.11 -16.80 9.88
N PHE A 103 -17.59 -16.68 8.67
CA PHE A 103 -18.29 -17.13 7.46
C PHE A 103 -18.41 -18.66 7.41
N GLY A 104 -17.36 -19.40 7.78
CA GLY A 104 -17.44 -20.86 7.91
C GLY A 104 -18.49 -21.30 8.93
N ASN A 105 -18.55 -20.64 10.09
CA ASN A 105 -19.60 -20.90 11.09
C ASN A 105 -21.00 -20.58 10.57
N MET A 106 -21.15 -19.50 9.81
CA MET A 106 -22.44 -19.12 9.21
C MET A 106 -22.90 -20.16 8.18
N ASP A 107 -21.99 -20.63 7.33
CA ASP A 107 -22.26 -21.66 6.32
C ASP A 107 -22.71 -22.98 6.96
N MET A 108 -22.02 -23.41 8.03
CA MET A 108 -22.40 -24.59 8.80
C MET A 108 -23.80 -24.47 9.42
N VAL A 109 -24.10 -23.31 10.02
CA VAL A 109 -25.42 -23.04 10.65
C VAL A 109 -26.53 -23.01 9.61
N ILE A 110 -26.30 -22.37 8.46
CA ILE A 110 -27.28 -22.30 7.37
C ILE A 110 -27.56 -23.69 6.83
N THR A 111 -26.52 -24.46 6.52
CA THR A 111 -26.64 -25.84 6.02
C THR A 111 -27.44 -26.70 7.00
N THR A 112 -27.06 -26.69 8.28
CA THR A 112 -27.77 -27.46 9.32
C THR A 112 -29.25 -27.08 9.44
N ARG A 113 -29.56 -25.78 9.39
CA ARG A 113 -30.95 -25.31 9.46
C ARG A 113 -31.73 -25.68 8.21
N PHE A 114 -31.10 -25.64 7.04
CA PHE A 114 -31.73 -26.02 5.79
C PHE A 114 -32.05 -27.52 5.76
N ASP A 115 -31.12 -28.37 6.19
CA ASP A 115 -31.35 -29.82 6.31
C ASP A 115 -32.53 -30.12 7.27
N ALA A 116 -32.58 -29.42 8.40
CA ALA A 116 -33.69 -29.56 9.35
C ALA A 116 -35.03 -29.10 8.76
N LEU A 117 -35.03 -28.04 7.95
CA LEU A 117 -36.24 -27.59 7.24
C LEU A 117 -36.67 -28.59 6.18
N GLN A 118 -35.73 -29.12 5.38
CA GLN A 118 -36.02 -30.17 4.39
C GLN A 118 -36.65 -31.40 5.04
N SER A 119 -36.11 -31.86 6.16
CA SER A 119 -36.68 -32.98 6.92
C SER A 119 -38.10 -32.68 7.41
N ARG A 120 -38.35 -31.49 7.96
CA ARG A 120 -39.69 -31.09 8.41
C ARG A 120 -40.69 -30.99 7.26
N VAL A 121 -40.28 -30.44 6.11
CA VAL A 121 -41.11 -30.37 4.91
C VAL A 121 -41.46 -31.77 4.41
N GLY A 122 -40.48 -32.68 4.33
CA GLY A 122 -40.73 -34.08 3.94
C GLY A 122 -41.74 -34.78 4.86
N ASN A 123 -41.62 -34.61 6.18
CA ASN A 123 -42.61 -35.15 7.13
C ASN A 123 -44.02 -34.58 6.90
N ILE A 124 -44.14 -33.29 6.58
CA ILE A 124 -45.44 -32.66 6.27
C ILE A 124 -46.01 -33.24 4.97
N GLU A 125 -45.19 -33.40 3.94
CA GLU A 125 -45.61 -33.99 2.66
C GLU A 125 -46.13 -35.42 2.82
N GLU A 126 -45.47 -36.24 3.65
CA GLU A 126 -45.94 -37.59 4.01
C GLU A 126 -47.28 -37.54 4.76
N GLN A 127 -47.43 -36.66 5.76
CA GLN A 127 -48.69 -36.49 6.48
C GLN A 127 -49.83 -36.05 5.55
N LEU A 128 -49.56 -35.17 4.60
CA LEU A 128 -50.54 -34.73 3.61
C LEU A 128 -50.96 -35.85 2.64
N GLN A 129 -50.06 -36.77 2.27
CA GLN A 129 -50.42 -37.95 1.46
C GLN A 129 -51.33 -38.92 2.21
N HIS A 130 -51.19 -39.02 3.54
CA HIS A 130 -52.01 -39.89 4.38
C HIS A 130 -53.32 -39.25 4.83
N LEU A 131 -53.56 -37.95 4.56
CA LEU A 131 -54.88 -37.36 4.76
C LEU A 131 -55.87 -38.06 3.82
N PRO A 132 -56.86 -38.81 4.34
CA PRO A 132 -57.87 -39.40 3.49
C PRO A 132 -58.58 -38.26 2.75
N SER A 133 -59.01 -38.50 1.51
CA SER A 133 -59.89 -37.61 0.76
C SER A 133 -61.26 -37.52 1.47
N ALA A 134 -61.29 -36.95 2.67
CA ALA A 134 -62.45 -36.87 3.55
C ALA A 134 -63.55 -35.94 3.00
N SER A 135 -63.32 -35.32 1.83
CA SER A 135 -64.36 -34.62 1.07
C SER A 135 -65.23 -35.56 0.22
N GLY A 136 -64.96 -36.88 0.16
CA GLY A 136 -65.65 -37.82 -0.74
C GLY A 136 -66.80 -38.64 -0.17
N ASN A 137 -66.96 -38.74 1.16
CA ASN A 137 -67.96 -39.63 1.76
C ASN A 137 -69.18 -38.84 2.26
N ASN A 138 -70.03 -38.43 1.31
CA ASN A 138 -71.41 -38.08 1.59
C ASN A 138 -72.24 -39.39 1.58
N PRO A 139 -72.73 -39.91 2.71
CA PRO A 139 -73.65 -41.04 2.68
C PRO A 139 -74.98 -40.56 2.10
N GLN A 140 -75.27 -40.94 0.83
CA GLN A 140 -76.60 -40.73 0.26
C GLN A 140 -77.61 -41.57 1.05
N THR A 141 -78.62 -40.87 1.57
CA THR A 141 -79.89 -41.41 2.07
C THR A 141 -80.74 -42.00 0.96
#